data_AF-A0A507FN51-F1
#
_entry.id   AF-A0A507FN51-F1
#
_cell.length_a   1.000
_cell.length_b   1.000
_cell.length_c   1.000
_cell.angle_alpha   90.00
_cell.angle_beta   90.00
_cell.angle_gamma   90.00
#
_symmetry.space_group_name_H-M   'P 1'
#
loop_
_entity.id
_entity.type
_entity.pdbx_description
1 polymer ?
#
loop_
_entity_poly.entity_id
_entity_poly.type
_entity_poly.pdbx_seq_one_letter_code
_entity_poly.pdbx_strand_id
1 'polypeptide(L)'
;MSTKKQPKKEPTHGLRKPALKADRITFYSHPQAPLCLTHDVPSNSLVVTAFNSSSTSTSPAMSQATILNESSSAIHSLFSHTKVSPNRLVYITVGLMFEPASPKPFGGPKIRPGYTEYNGTTVASLVQYIVSASFKWYWACRGRDAIDFLTHNVNKARRLHYDGDADTLNELMLKGMKKAGHIEWNKPARIPDALQHRPEVEPNLDRYSVEFTPRMKGSGLQQNYILSMVGEVENHAGENFCLSKE
;
A
#
# COMPACT_ATOMS: atom_id res chain seq x y z
N MET A 1 -71.58 -9.12 -17.02
CA MET A 1 -70.81 -8.64 -15.85
C MET A 1 -70.08 -7.35 -16.22
N SER A 2 -69.90 -6.40 -15.30
CA SER A 2 -69.37 -5.05 -15.62
C SER A 2 -68.00 -4.82 -14.99
N THR A 3 -66.99 -4.50 -15.80
CA THR A 3 -65.61 -4.22 -15.38
C THR A 3 -65.28 -2.74 -15.54
N LYS A 4 -65.12 -2.04 -14.41
CA LYS A 4 -64.79 -0.60 -14.39
C LYS A 4 -63.36 -0.36 -14.91
N LYS A 5 -63.21 0.48 -15.93
CA LYS A 5 -61.89 1.05 -16.31
C LYS A 5 -61.40 1.98 -15.18
N GLN A 6 -60.13 1.86 -14.79
CA GLN A 6 -59.47 2.85 -13.93
C GLN A 6 -58.94 4.03 -14.76
N PRO A 7 -58.91 5.27 -14.22
CA PRO A 7 -58.36 6.42 -14.90
C PRO A 7 -56.81 6.40 -14.93
N LYS A 8 -56.25 6.88 -16.04
CA LYS A 8 -54.81 6.97 -16.30
C LYS A 8 -54.22 8.17 -15.56
N LYS A 9 -53.29 7.96 -14.61
CA LYS A 9 -52.53 9.06 -13.98
C LYS A 9 -51.46 9.59 -14.93
N GLU A 10 -51.34 10.91 -15.01
CA GLU A 10 -50.21 11.57 -15.68
C GLU A 10 -48.97 11.61 -14.78
N PRO A 11 -47.75 11.54 -15.34
CA PRO A 11 -46.52 11.76 -14.59
C PRO A 11 -46.22 13.26 -14.49
N THR A 12 -46.24 13.81 -13.28
CA THR A 12 -45.92 15.23 -13.03
C THR A 12 -44.50 15.57 -13.50
N HIS A 13 -44.36 16.63 -14.30
CA HIS A 13 -43.05 17.09 -14.81
C HIS A 13 -42.18 17.63 -13.67
N GLY A 14 -41.28 16.79 -13.16
CA GLY A 14 -40.29 17.18 -12.15
C GLY A 14 -39.31 18.22 -12.70
N LEU A 15 -39.19 19.35 -12.01
CA LEU A 15 -38.36 20.49 -12.41
C LEU A 15 -36.87 20.10 -12.39
N ARG A 16 -36.31 19.77 -13.56
CA ARG A 16 -34.88 19.43 -13.70
C ARG A 16 -34.03 20.67 -13.40
N LYS A 17 -33.28 20.63 -12.29
CA LYS A 17 -32.20 21.59 -12.02
C LYS A 17 -31.21 21.58 -13.20
N PRO A 18 -30.71 22.74 -13.65
CA PRO A 18 -29.77 22.79 -14.77
C PRO A 18 -28.49 22.01 -14.43
N ALA A 19 -28.00 21.22 -15.37
CA ALA A 19 -26.74 20.51 -15.21
C ALA A 19 -25.59 21.53 -15.08
N LEU A 20 -24.71 21.31 -14.10
CA LEU A 20 -23.47 22.09 -13.97
C LEU A 20 -22.66 21.92 -15.26
N LYS A 21 -22.18 23.04 -15.83
CA LYS A 21 -21.38 23.07 -17.06
C LYS A 21 -19.99 22.46 -16.82
N ALA A 22 -19.90 21.13 -16.92
CA ALA A 22 -18.66 20.39 -16.89
C ALA A 22 -17.96 20.47 -18.26
N ASP A 23 -17.36 21.62 -18.56
CA ASP A 23 -16.34 21.80 -19.62
C ASP A 23 -15.62 23.15 -19.47
N ARG A 24 -14.96 23.35 -18.30
CA ARG A 24 -14.01 24.45 -18.12
C ARG A 24 -12.59 23.89 -18.22
N ILE A 25 -11.93 24.14 -19.35
CA ILE A 25 -10.53 23.75 -19.57
C ILE A 25 -9.65 24.55 -18.59
N THR A 26 -9.21 23.91 -17.53
CA THR A 26 -8.32 24.53 -16.53
C THR A 26 -6.90 24.54 -17.06
N PHE A 27 -6.47 25.67 -17.60
CA PHE A 27 -5.06 25.90 -17.96
C PHE A 27 -4.24 26.15 -16.68
N TYR A 28 -3.63 25.10 -16.15
CA TYR A 28 -2.72 25.16 -15.00
C TYR A 28 -1.36 25.73 -15.43
N SER A 29 -1.05 26.96 -14.99
CA SER A 29 0.15 27.72 -15.38
C SER A 29 1.49 27.18 -14.84
N HIS A 30 1.47 26.40 -13.77
CA HIS A 30 2.69 25.90 -13.13
C HIS A 30 3.09 24.53 -13.67
N PRO A 31 4.39 24.26 -13.91
CA PRO A 31 4.88 22.89 -14.13
C PRO A 31 4.69 22.06 -12.86
N GLN A 32 4.50 20.75 -13.01
CA GLN A 32 4.46 19.84 -11.86
C GLN A 32 5.87 19.59 -11.32
N ALA A 33 5.99 19.43 -10.01
CA ALA A 33 7.23 18.95 -9.40
C ALA A 33 7.53 17.53 -9.91
N PRO A 34 8.77 17.22 -10.33
CA PRO A 34 9.15 15.85 -10.67
C PRO A 34 9.14 14.98 -9.40
N LEU A 35 8.10 14.16 -9.26
CA LEU A 35 7.97 13.19 -8.17
C LEU A 35 8.68 11.88 -8.54
N CYS A 36 9.13 11.13 -7.53
CA CYS A 36 9.64 9.77 -7.68
C CYS A 36 9.22 8.92 -6.46
N LEU A 37 9.15 7.60 -6.63
CA LEU A 37 9.11 6.67 -5.51
C LEU A 37 10.54 6.34 -5.10
N THR A 38 10.82 6.38 -3.80
CA THR A 38 12.12 6.04 -3.22
C THR A 38 11.93 5.14 -2.01
N HIS A 39 12.80 4.14 -1.84
CA HIS A 39 12.82 3.31 -0.64
C HIS A 39 13.58 4.06 0.45
N ASP A 40 12.87 4.53 1.46
CA ASP A 40 13.46 5.09 2.67
C ASP A 40 13.87 3.95 3.60
N VAL A 41 15.17 3.64 3.62
CA VAL A 41 15.73 2.52 4.38
C VAL A 41 15.52 2.67 5.90
N PRO A 42 15.66 3.86 6.54
CA PRO A 42 15.42 4.03 7.97
C PRO A 42 13.98 3.71 8.41
N SER A 43 12.95 4.19 7.69
CA SER A 43 11.55 3.81 7.95
C SER A 43 11.14 2.49 7.30
N ASN A 44 12.06 1.85 6.58
CA ASN A 44 11.88 0.58 5.87
C ASN A 44 10.65 0.61 4.93
N SER A 45 10.37 1.77 4.32
CA SER A 45 9.11 2.08 3.63
C SER A 45 9.30 2.77 2.28
N LEU A 46 8.32 2.66 1.38
CA LEU A 46 8.29 3.44 0.15
C LEU A 46 7.71 4.82 0.43
N VAL A 47 8.40 5.87 -0.01
CA VAL A 47 7.98 7.26 0.12
C VAL A 47 7.96 7.96 -1.24
N VAL A 48 7.13 9.01 -1.37
CA VAL A 48 7.02 9.83 -2.58
C VAL A 48 7.81 11.11 -2.39
N THR A 49 9.01 11.17 -2.96
CA THR A 49 9.91 12.33 -2.90
C THR A 49 9.65 13.28 -4.07
N ALA A 50 9.97 14.56 -3.87
CA ALA A 50 9.93 15.59 -4.91
C ALA A 50 11.35 16.07 -5.21
N PHE A 51 11.77 16.00 -6.47
CA PHE A 51 13.06 16.52 -6.92
C PHE A 51 12.97 18.05 -7.08
N ASN A 52 13.30 18.76 -6.00
CA ASN A 52 13.40 20.21 -6.00
C ASN A 52 14.64 20.66 -6.79
N SER A 53 14.46 21.07 -8.06
CA SER A 53 15.53 21.62 -8.93
C SER A 53 16.03 23.02 -8.51
N SER A 54 15.91 23.38 -7.23
CA SER A 54 15.92 24.76 -6.74
C SER A 54 17.17 25.17 -5.97
N SER A 55 18.37 24.82 -6.47
CA SER A 55 19.60 25.59 -6.20
C SER A 55 20.79 25.21 -7.10
N THR A 56 21.32 26.21 -7.81
CA THR A 56 22.75 26.42 -8.13
C THR A 56 23.60 25.26 -8.71
N SER A 57 23.03 24.24 -9.35
CA SER A 57 23.83 23.25 -10.09
C SER A 57 23.17 22.80 -11.39
N THR A 58 23.99 22.52 -12.40
CA THR A 58 23.59 22.11 -13.77
C THR A 58 23.17 20.63 -13.82
N SER A 59 22.36 20.19 -12.86
CA SER A 59 21.83 18.82 -12.85
C SER A 59 20.77 18.67 -13.96
N PRO A 60 20.88 17.67 -14.86
CA PRO A 60 19.92 17.50 -15.94
C PRO A 60 18.54 17.15 -15.38
N ALA A 61 17.49 17.77 -15.93
CA ALA A 61 16.12 17.50 -15.52
C ALA A 61 15.80 16.01 -15.67
N MET A 62 15.37 15.38 -14.56
CA MET A 62 15.18 13.93 -14.48
C MET A 62 14.13 13.47 -15.51
N SER A 63 14.56 12.60 -16.44
CA SER A 63 13.67 12.17 -17.53
C SER A 63 12.51 11.31 -17.00
N GLN A 64 11.39 11.30 -17.72
CA GLN A 64 10.26 10.42 -17.38
C GLN A 64 10.67 8.94 -17.33
N ALA A 65 11.57 8.49 -18.22
CA ALA A 65 12.10 7.12 -18.19
C ALA A 65 12.94 6.86 -16.92
N THR A 66 13.74 7.84 -16.49
CA THR A 66 14.52 7.76 -15.24
C THR A 66 13.58 7.67 -14.03
N ILE A 67 12.56 8.53 -13.94
CA ILE A 67 11.55 8.50 -12.86
C ILE A 67 10.87 7.13 -12.76
N LEU A 68 10.45 6.56 -13.90
CA LEU A 68 9.80 5.25 -13.95
C LEU A 68 10.73 4.11 -13.54
N ASN A 69 12.00 4.16 -13.97
CA ASN A 69 13.00 3.15 -13.62
C ASN A 69 13.35 3.21 -12.13
N GLU A 70 13.72 4.37 -11.59
CA GLU A 70 14.03 4.55 -10.17
C GLU A 70 12.83 4.16 -9.28
N SER A 71 11.62 4.58 -9.65
CA SER A 71 10.41 4.22 -8.91
C SER A 71 10.12 2.71 -8.93
N SER A 72 10.48 2.00 -10.00
CA SER A 72 10.37 0.54 -10.08
C SER A 72 11.45 -0.15 -9.23
N SER A 73 12.70 0.34 -9.32
CA SER A 73 13.84 -0.12 -8.51
C SER A 73 13.59 0.07 -7.01
N ALA A 74 12.94 1.16 -6.60
CA ALA A 74 12.56 1.42 -5.22
C ALA A 74 11.57 0.37 -4.67
N ILE A 75 10.56 -0.03 -5.46
CA ILE A 75 9.62 -1.11 -5.08
C ILE A 75 10.35 -2.46 -4.97
N HIS A 76 11.24 -2.78 -5.91
CA HIS A 76 12.04 -4.00 -5.84
C HIS A 76 13.00 -4.01 -4.65
N SER A 77 13.64 -2.89 -4.34
CA SER A 77 14.52 -2.69 -3.17
C SER A 77 13.75 -2.86 -1.86
N LEU A 78 12.56 -2.26 -1.73
CA LEU A 78 11.71 -2.46 -0.55
C LEU A 78 11.42 -3.95 -0.32
N PHE A 79 10.99 -4.66 -1.36
CA PHE A 79 10.57 -6.05 -1.26
C PHE A 79 11.72 -7.06 -1.14
N SER A 80 12.95 -6.73 -1.55
CA SER A 80 14.12 -7.60 -1.34
C SER A 80 14.56 -7.69 0.12
N HIS A 81 14.07 -6.82 1.00
CA HIS A 81 14.31 -6.87 2.44
C HIS A 81 13.26 -7.74 3.18
N THR A 82 12.92 -8.90 2.60
CA THR A 82 12.00 -9.91 3.17
C THR A 82 12.45 -11.34 2.82
N LYS A 83 12.04 -12.35 3.59
CA LYS A 83 12.38 -13.78 3.36
C LYS A 83 11.54 -14.49 2.28
N VAL A 84 10.57 -13.79 1.70
CA VAL A 84 9.72 -14.28 0.60
C VAL A 84 10.21 -13.72 -0.75
N SER A 85 9.79 -14.32 -1.86
CA SER A 85 10.07 -13.74 -3.17
C SER A 85 9.41 -12.36 -3.30
N PRO A 86 10.12 -11.31 -3.75
CA PRO A 86 9.54 -10.00 -4.05
C PRO A 86 8.30 -10.08 -4.97
N ASN A 87 8.27 -11.09 -5.85
CA ASN A 87 7.13 -11.35 -6.73
C ASN A 87 5.83 -11.65 -5.97
N ARG A 88 5.89 -12.30 -4.80
CA ARG A 88 4.72 -12.53 -3.94
C ARG A 88 4.13 -11.20 -3.47
N LEU A 89 4.99 -10.26 -3.05
CA LEU A 89 4.58 -8.95 -2.54
C LEU A 89 4.04 -8.04 -3.66
N VAL A 90 4.59 -8.13 -4.88
CA VAL A 90 4.01 -7.46 -6.06
C VAL A 90 2.61 -8.01 -6.37
N TYR A 91 2.40 -9.33 -6.33
CA TYR A 91 1.06 -9.90 -6.52
C TYR A 91 0.08 -9.48 -5.40
N ILE A 92 0.49 -9.47 -4.13
CA ILE A 92 -0.36 -8.98 -3.02
C ILE A 92 -0.71 -7.50 -3.25
N THR A 93 0.25 -6.67 -3.64
CA THR A 93 0.03 -5.25 -4.00
C THR A 93 -1.03 -5.12 -5.10
N VAL A 94 -0.92 -5.89 -6.18
CA VAL A 94 -1.90 -5.88 -7.28
C VAL A 94 -3.26 -6.45 -6.86
N GLY A 95 -3.29 -7.45 -5.97
CA GLY A 95 -4.50 -8.00 -5.36
C GLY A 95 -5.24 -7.02 -4.44
N LEU A 96 -4.53 -6.04 -3.87
CA LEU A 96 -5.10 -4.90 -3.15
C LEU A 96 -5.51 -3.76 -4.09
N MET A 97 -4.73 -3.51 -5.16
CA MET A 97 -4.95 -2.36 -6.05
C MET A 97 -6.04 -2.57 -7.11
N PHE A 98 -6.16 -3.75 -7.73
CA PHE A 98 -7.02 -3.94 -8.91
C PHE A 98 -8.45 -4.35 -8.52
N GLU A 99 -9.08 -3.53 -7.67
CA GLU A 99 -10.47 -3.68 -7.23
C GLU A 99 -11.45 -2.78 -7.99
N PRO A 100 -12.74 -3.13 -8.06
CA PRO A 100 -13.74 -2.27 -8.69
C PRO A 100 -13.93 -0.91 -8.03
N ALA A 101 -13.56 -0.77 -6.75
CA ALA A 101 -13.72 0.44 -5.94
C ALA A 101 -12.45 1.32 -5.88
N SER A 102 -11.33 0.89 -6.48
CA SER A 102 -10.07 1.62 -6.47
C SER A 102 -10.14 2.96 -7.22
N PRO A 103 -9.26 3.93 -6.92
CA PRO A 103 -9.12 5.12 -7.75
C PRO A 103 -8.63 4.77 -9.15
N LYS A 104 -8.91 5.64 -10.13
CA LYS A 104 -8.27 5.55 -11.46
C LYS A 104 -6.74 5.73 -11.32
N PRO A 105 -5.92 5.03 -12.12
CA PRO A 105 -6.27 4.13 -13.22
C PRO A 105 -6.69 2.71 -12.80
N PHE A 106 -6.62 2.37 -11.51
CA PHE A 106 -6.75 1.01 -10.97
C PHE A 106 -8.20 0.51 -10.78
N GLY A 107 -9.16 1.42 -10.70
CA GLY A 107 -10.60 1.13 -10.58
C GLY A 107 -11.29 0.84 -11.91
N GLY A 108 -12.32 -0.01 -11.90
CA GLY A 108 -13.10 -0.33 -13.10
C GLY A 108 -14.37 -1.14 -12.83
N PRO A 109 -15.20 -1.42 -13.85
CA PRO A 109 -16.42 -2.22 -13.71
C PRO A 109 -16.14 -3.60 -13.09
N LYS A 110 -17.06 -4.18 -12.30
CA LYS A 110 -16.85 -5.50 -11.65
C LYS A 110 -16.43 -6.63 -12.61
N ILE A 111 -16.83 -6.54 -13.88
CA ILE A 111 -16.53 -7.49 -14.96
C ILE A 111 -15.08 -7.32 -15.49
N ARG A 112 -14.53 -6.10 -15.41
CA ARG A 112 -13.17 -5.71 -15.82
C ARG A 112 -12.63 -4.62 -14.87
N PRO A 113 -12.31 -4.93 -13.60
CA PRO A 113 -11.71 -3.95 -12.69
C PRO A 113 -10.36 -3.48 -13.25
N GLY A 114 -9.99 -2.26 -12.91
CA GLY A 114 -9.19 -1.40 -13.77
C GLY A 114 -7.73 -1.78 -13.90
N TYR A 115 -7.42 -2.72 -14.80
CA TYR A 115 -6.17 -2.67 -15.55
C TYR A 115 -6.29 -3.41 -16.90
N THR A 116 -7.00 -2.81 -17.88
CA THR A 116 -7.33 -3.45 -19.17
C THR A 116 -6.24 -3.34 -20.26
N GLU A 117 -5.21 -2.53 -20.07
CA GLU A 117 -4.19 -2.22 -21.09
C GLU A 117 -2.93 -3.12 -21.02
N TYR A 118 -2.90 -4.11 -20.12
CA TYR A 118 -1.73 -4.91 -19.82
C TYR A 118 -1.86 -6.30 -20.40
N ASN A 119 -0.92 -6.60 -21.28
CA ASN A 119 -0.77 -7.86 -21.96
C ASN A 119 0.63 -8.46 -21.65
N GLY A 120 1.24 -8.02 -20.55
CA GLY A 120 2.52 -8.53 -20.08
C GLY A 120 2.36 -9.87 -19.37
N THR A 121 3.43 -10.66 -19.34
CA THR A 121 3.45 -12.03 -18.82
C THR A 121 4.42 -12.20 -17.64
N THR A 122 5.06 -11.12 -17.20
CA THR A 122 6.15 -11.15 -16.21
C THR A 122 5.89 -10.21 -15.04
N VAL A 123 6.43 -10.53 -13.86
CA VAL A 123 6.23 -9.67 -12.68
C VAL A 123 7.00 -8.34 -12.81
N ALA A 124 8.12 -8.32 -13.55
CA ALA A 124 8.84 -7.08 -13.89
C ALA A 124 7.96 -6.14 -14.74
N SER A 125 7.31 -6.65 -15.79
CA SER A 125 6.35 -5.87 -16.58
C SER A 125 5.13 -5.43 -15.75
N LEU A 126 4.75 -6.18 -14.71
CA LEU A 126 3.66 -5.84 -13.79
C LEU A 126 4.03 -4.70 -12.83
N VAL A 127 5.28 -4.60 -12.38
CA VAL A 127 5.77 -3.42 -11.64
C VAL A 127 5.82 -2.20 -12.57
N GLN A 128 6.37 -2.37 -13.77
CA GLN A 128 6.38 -1.30 -14.78
C GLN A 128 4.98 -0.84 -15.18
N TYR A 129 3.99 -1.74 -15.23
CA TYR A 129 2.56 -1.41 -15.39
C TYR A 129 2.14 -0.42 -14.30
N ILE A 130 2.13 -0.84 -13.04
CA ILE A 130 1.52 -0.04 -11.96
C ILE A 130 2.24 1.30 -11.75
N VAL A 131 3.57 1.32 -11.86
CA VAL A 131 4.36 2.57 -11.83
C VAL A 131 4.01 3.46 -13.03
N SER A 132 4.00 2.92 -14.26
CA SER A 132 3.75 3.71 -15.48
C SER A 132 2.40 4.40 -15.48
N ALA A 133 1.30 3.73 -15.10
CA ALA A 133 0.00 4.42 -15.08
C ALA A 133 -0.16 5.38 -13.89
N SER A 134 0.46 5.12 -12.73
CA SER A 134 0.49 6.11 -11.63
C SER A 134 1.09 7.43 -12.10
N PHE A 135 2.23 7.38 -12.80
CA PHE A 135 2.90 8.57 -13.32
C PHE A 135 2.20 9.17 -14.56
N LYS A 136 1.70 8.36 -15.51
CA LYS A 136 0.87 8.86 -16.62
C LYS A 136 -0.38 9.58 -16.11
N TRP A 137 -1.06 9.05 -15.08
CA TRP A 137 -2.22 9.68 -14.47
C TRP A 137 -1.85 10.99 -13.75
N TYR A 138 -0.72 11.00 -13.04
CA TYR A 138 -0.16 12.21 -12.43
C TYR A 138 0.14 13.30 -13.47
N TRP A 139 0.78 12.96 -14.58
CA TRP A 139 1.12 13.94 -15.65
C TRP A 139 -0.11 14.40 -16.45
N ALA A 140 -1.08 13.50 -16.72
CA ALA A 140 -2.26 13.82 -17.51
C ALA A 140 -3.36 14.56 -16.72
N CYS A 141 -3.65 14.11 -15.51
CA CYS A 141 -4.77 14.63 -14.70
C CYS A 141 -4.32 15.58 -13.57
N ARG A 142 -3.00 15.79 -13.42
CA ARG A 142 -2.36 16.63 -12.39
C ARG A 142 -2.67 16.27 -10.92
N GLY A 143 -3.24 15.10 -10.67
CA GLY A 143 -3.57 14.57 -9.33
C GLY A 143 -2.56 13.53 -8.83
N ARG A 144 -2.16 13.63 -7.55
CA ARG A 144 -1.17 12.73 -6.91
C ARG A 144 -1.73 11.35 -6.56
N ASP A 145 -3.06 11.25 -6.47
CA ASP A 145 -3.82 10.16 -5.86
C ASP A 145 -3.41 8.76 -6.33
N ALA A 146 -3.07 8.59 -7.61
CA ALA A 146 -2.63 7.32 -8.17
C ALA A 146 -1.22 6.89 -7.73
N ILE A 147 -0.32 7.85 -7.47
CA ILE A 147 1.03 7.61 -6.92
C ILE A 147 0.92 7.30 -5.43
N ASP A 148 0.12 8.08 -4.69
CA ASP A 148 -0.08 7.87 -3.25
C ASP A 148 -0.84 6.56 -2.97
N PHE A 149 -1.81 6.16 -3.81
CA PHE A 149 -2.48 4.87 -3.72
C PHE A 149 -1.54 3.69 -4.05
N LEU A 150 -0.66 3.80 -5.03
CA LEU A 150 0.38 2.80 -5.29
C LEU A 150 1.31 2.65 -4.07
N THR A 151 1.83 3.78 -3.57
CA THR A 151 2.73 3.83 -2.41
C THR A 151 2.09 3.23 -1.16
N HIS A 152 0.83 3.58 -0.88
CA HIS A 152 0.05 3.01 0.21
C HIS A 152 -0.08 1.48 0.08
N ASN A 153 -0.45 0.96 -1.10
CA ASN A 153 -0.67 -0.47 -1.27
C ASN A 153 0.63 -1.28 -1.29
N VAL A 154 1.74 -0.73 -1.78
CA VAL A 154 3.08 -1.35 -1.66
C VAL A 154 3.48 -1.48 -0.18
N ASN A 155 3.37 -0.40 0.59
CA ASN A 155 3.66 -0.43 2.03
C ASN A 155 2.70 -1.35 2.81
N LYS A 156 1.41 -1.36 2.44
CA LYS A 156 0.39 -2.24 3.03
C LYS A 156 0.67 -3.71 2.72
N ALA A 157 1.08 -4.05 1.50
CA ALA A 157 1.46 -5.41 1.12
C ALA A 157 2.67 -5.92 1.93
N ARG A 158 3.63 -5.03 2.24
CA ARG A 158 4.75 -5.37 3.13
C ARG A 158 4.32 -5.59 4.57
N ARG A 159 3.55 -4.66 5.17
CA ARG A 159 3.06 -4.81 6.56
C ARG A 159 2.23 -6.07 6.73
N LEU A 160 1.34 -6.36 5.77
CA LEU A 160 0.56 -7.59 5.76
C LEU A 160 1.45 -8.85 5.69
N HIS A 161 2.65 -8.83 5.13
CA HIS A 161 3.55 -10.01 5.15
C HIS A 161 4.11 -10.31 6.55
N TYR A 162 4.23 -9.31 7.43
CA TYR A 162 4.68 -9.49 8.82
C TYR A 162 3.51 -9.68 9.82
N ASP A 163 2.39 -8.98 9.63
CA ASP A 163 1.22 -9.01 10.54
C ASP A 163 0.10 -9.96 10.10
N GLY A 164 0.06 -10.33 8.82
CA GLY A 164 -1.08 -10.99 8.20
C GLY A 164 -1.00 -12.52 8.27
N ASP A 165 -2.18 -13.13 8.41
CA ASP A 165 -2.34 -14.57 8.29
C ASP A 165 -1.94 -15.10 6.89
N ALA A 166 -1.41 -16.33 6.86
CA ALA A 166 -0.88 -16.97 5.67
C ALA A 166 -1.95 -17.20 4.59
N ASP A 167 -3.17 -17.57 4.96
CA ASP A 167 -4.26 -17.82 4.01
C ASP A 167 -4.81 -16.51 3.45
N THR A 168 -4.93 -15.48 4.28
CA THR A 168 -5.24 -14.11 3.83
C THR A 168 -4.22 -13.60 2.80
N LEU A 169 -2.93 -13.81 3.05
CA LEU A 169 -1.86 -13.46 2.12
C LEU A 169 -1.88 -14.31 0.85
N ASN A 170 -2.23 -15.60 0.95
CA ASN A 170 -2.37 -16.50 -0.17
C ASN A 170 -3.55 -16.09 -1.08
N GLU A 171 -4.70 -15.71 -0.50
CA GLU A 171 -5.85 -15.21 -1.26
C GLU A 171 -5.49 -13.91 -2.00
N LEU A 172 -4.91 -12.92 -1.30
CA LEU A 172 -4.50 -11.65 -1.91
C LEU A 172 -3.49 -11.86 -3.05
N MET A 173 -2.52 -12.75 -2.86
CA MET A 173 -1.56 -13.10 -3.90
C MET A 173 -2.24 -13.77 -5.10
N LEU A 174 -3.07 -14.80 -4.89
CA LEU A 174 -3.78 -15.50 -5.97
C LEU A 174 -4.75 -14.58 -6.72
N LYS A 175 -5.46 -13.70 -6.00
CA LYS A 175 -6.29 -12.62 -6.55
C LYS A 175 -5.44 -11.69 -7.42
N GLY A 176 -4.25 -11.30 -6.97
CA GLY A 176 -3.29 -10.51 -7.75
C GLY A 176 -2.82 -11.22 -9.02
N MET A 177 -2.44 -12.49 -8.95
CA MET A 177 -2.04 -13.30 -10.10
C MET A 177 -3.18 -13.42 -11.13
N LYS A 178 -4.42 -13.63 -10.67
CA LYS A 178 -5.63 -13.66 -11.51
C LYS A 178 -5.95 -12.28 -12.12
N LYS A 179 -5.71 -11.18 -11.39
CA LYS A 179 -5.91 -9.80 -11.87
C LYS A 179 -4.84 -9.35 -12.87
N ALA A 180 -3.62 -9.87 -12.76
CA ALA A 180 -2.55 -9.69 -13.74
C ALA A 180 -2.71 -10.58 -15.00
N GLY A 181 -3.69 -11.49 -15.04
CA GLY A 181 -3.85 -12.45 -16.13
C GLY A 181 -2.79 -13.56 -16.16
N HIS A 182 -1.89 -13.64 -15.17
CA HIS A 182 -0.81 -14.62 -15.12
C HIS A 182 -1.29 -16.04 -14.72
N ILE A 183 -2.52 -16.16 -14.18
CA ILE A 183 -3.24 -17.44 -14.01
C ILE A 183 -4.73 -17.26 -14.34
N GLU A 184 -5.40 -18.35 -14.71
CA GLU A 184 -6.81 -18.33 -15.11
C GLU A 184 -7.77 -17.97 -13.96
N TRP A 185 -8.81 -17.17 -14.27
CA TRP A 185 -9.78 -16.68 -13.29
C TRP A 185 -10.60 -17.82 -12.64
N ASN A 186 -11.04 -18.80 -13.43
CA ASN A 186 -12.04 -19.81 -13.04
C ASN A 186 -11.48 -21.19 -12.70
N LYS A 187 -10.15 -21.42 -12.74
CA LYS A 187 -9.55 -22.72 -12.40
C LYS A 187 -8.99 -22.73 -10.96
N PRO A 188 -8.90 -23.92 -10.33
CA PRO A 188 -8.01 -24.15 -9.19
C PRO A 188 -6.57 -23.82 -9.61
N ALA A 189 -5.81 -23.18 -8.71
CA ALA A 189 -4.42 -22.83 -8.93
C ALA A 189 -3.57 -23.27 -7.74
N ARG A 190 -2.54 -24.08 -7.99
CA ARG A 190 -1.51 -24.37 -6.97
C ARG A 190 -0.57 -23.17 -6.86
N ILE A 191 -0.24 -22.76 -5.65
CA ILE A 191 0.80 -21.78 -5.38
C ILE A 191 2.17 -22.38 -5.77
N PRO A 192 2.94 -21.76 -6.69
CA PRO A 192 4.30 -22.19 -6.99
C PRO A 192 5.20 -22.11 -5.77
N ASP A 193 6.15 -23.03 -5.62
CA ASP A 193 6.91 -23.17 -4.38
C ASP A 193 7.79 -21.94 -4.08
N ALA A 194 8.25 -21.24 -5.11
CA ALA A 194 8.95 -19.94 -5.00
C ALA A 194 8.06 -18.75 -4.56
N LEU A 195 6.73 -18.92 -4.53
CA LEU A 195 5.75 -17.91 -4.11
C LEU A 195 5.02 -18.29 -2.81
N GLN A 196 5.40 -19.38 -2.14
CA GLN A 196 4.83 -19.74 -0.84
C GLN A 196 5.14 -18.67 0.23
N HIS A 197 4.26 -18.55 1.23
CA HIS A 197 4.53 -17.72 2.40
C HIS A 197 5.66 -18.32 3.24
N ARG A 198 6.40 -17.46 3.94
CA ARG A 198 7.37 -17.83 4.97
C ARG A 198 7.17 -16.84 6.12
N PRO A 199 6.72 -17.28 7.31
CA PRO A 199 6.53 -16.40 8.45
C PRO A 199 7.82 -15.67 8.81
N GLU A 200 7.69 -14.39 9.14
CA GLU A 200 8.80 -13.50 9.42
C GLU A 200 8.38 -12.42 10.42
N VAL A 201 9.20 -12.20 11.45
CA VAL A 201 9.03 -11.08 12.39
C VAL A 201 9.58 -9.81 11.73
N GLU A 202 8.83 -8.71 11.82
CA GLU A 202 9.27 -7.40 11.30
C GLU A 202 10.53 -6.92 12.05
N PRO A 203 11.65 -6.65 11.36
CA PRO A 203 12.87 -6.17 12.01
C PRO A 203 12.68 -4.77 12.59
N ASN A 204 13.33 -4.51 13.73
CA ASN A 204 13.32 -3.24 14.47
C ASN A 204 11.97 -2.85 15.09
N LEU A 205 11.00 -3.78 15.16
CA LEU A 205 9.83 -3.64 16.03
C LEU A 205 10.15 -4.27 17.39
N ASP A 206 10.55 -3.44 18.34
CA ASP A 206 10.59 -3.80 19.78
C ASP A 206 9.15 -3.98 20.30
N ARG A 207 8.52 -5.08 19.86
CA ARG A 207 7.30 -5.59 20.50
C ARG A 207 7.71 -6.02 21.90
N TYR A 208 7.24 -5.29 22.91
CA TYR A 208 7.30 -5.67 24.32
C TYR A 208 6.58 -7.02 24.53
N SER A 209 7.26 -8.11 24.19
CA SER A 209 6.71 -9.46 24.20
C SER A 209 6.69 -9.97 25.64
N VAL A 210 5.51 -9.96 26.25
CA VAL A 210 5.28 -10.68 27.51
C VAL A 210 5.46 -12.17 27.25
N GLU A 211 6.63 -12.70 27.61
CA GLU A 211 6.92 -14.12 27.50
C GLU A 211 6.09 -14.89 28.53
N PHE A 212 4.96 -15.45 28.09
CA PHE A 212 4.10 -16.27 28.93
C PHE A 212 4.78 -17.59 29.28
N THR A 213 5.54 -17.59 30.38
CA THR A 213 6.20 -18.78 30.93
C THR A 213 5.17 -19.91 31.07
N PRO A 214 5.33 -21.05 30.37
CA PRO A 214 4.35 -22.12 30.45
C PRO A 214 4.27 -22.67 31.88
N ARG A 215 3.10 -22.55 32.52
CA ARG A 215 2.85 -23.20 33.81
C ARG A 215 2.94 -24.71 33.61
N MET A 216 4.09 -25.28 33.95
CA MET A 216 4.24 -26.74 34.02
C MET A 216 3.20 -27.27 35.01
N LYS A 217 2.39 -28.25 34.58
CA LYS A 217 1.47 -28.97 35.47
C LYS A 217 2.25 -29.92 36.36
N GLY A 218 3.01 -29.36 37.30
CA GLY A 218 3.63 -30.12 38.38
C GLY A 218 2.56 -30.85 39.19
N SER A 219 2.75 -32.16 39.37
CA SER A 219 2.07 -32.92 40.41
C SER A 219 2.24 -32.22 41.76
N GLY A 220 1.13 -31.95 42.44
CA GLY A 220 1.10 -30.91 43.45
C GLY A 220 1.94 -31.17 44.70
N LEU A 221 2.67 -30.14 45.12
CA LEU A 221 2.91 -29.79 46.53
C LEU A 221 2.92 -28.25 46.63
N GLN A 222 2.51 -27.72 47.78
CA GLN A 222 2.44 -26.27 48.00
C GLN A 222 3.84 -25.70 48.32
N GLN A 223 4.21 -24.55 47.73
CA GLN A 223 4.56 -23.39 48.55
C GLN A 223 4.70 -22.07 47.77
N ASN A 224 4.33 -21.00 48.49
CA ASN A 224 4.79 -19.61 48.46
C ASN A 224 4.86 -18.87 47.10
N TYR A 225 4.06 -17.81 47.00
CA TYR A 225 4.22 -16.75 46.03
C TYR A 225 5.47 -15.90 46.37
N ILE A 226 6.36 -15.70 45.41
CA ILE A 226 7.36 -14.63 45.44
C ILE A 226 7.02 -13.65 44.32
N LEU A 227 6.80 -12.38 44.67
CA LEU A 227 6.46 -11.31 43.73
C LEU A 227 7.74 -10.54 43.36
N SER A 228 8.45 -10.97 42.31
CA SER A 228 9.63 -10.26 41.81
C SER A 228 9.24 -9.06 40.95
N MET A 229 9.01 -7.92 41.61
CA MET A 229 8.94 -6.61 40.94
C MET A 229 10.36 -6.16 40.58
N VAL A 230 10.79 -6.37 39.33
CA VAL A 230 12.01 -5.73 38.80
C VAL A 230 11.63 -4.32 38.33
N GLY A 231 11.71 -3.36 39.24
CA GLY A 231 11.63 -1.95 38.94
C GLY A 231 12.94 -1.28 39.32
N GLU A 232 13.75 -0.90 38.32
CA GLU A 232 14.85 0.02 38.55
C GLU A 232 14.30 1.45 38.47
N VAL A 233 14.34 2.14 39.61
CA VAL A 233 13.97 3.56 39.76
C VAL A 233 15.25 4.37 39.90
N GLU A 234 15.24 5.58 39.36
CA GLU A 234 16.36 6.52 39.35
C GLU A 234 16.91 6.82 40.76
N ASN A 235 18.22 7.01 40.88
CA ASN A 235 18.85 7.60 42.06
C ASN A 235 19.40 8.98 41.73
N HIS A 236 18.79 10.02 42.32
CA HIS A 236 19.11 11.43 42.09
C HIS A 236 19.17 12.14 43.46
N ALA A 237 20.36 12.54 43.94
CA ALA A 237 20.57 13.52 45.02
C ALA A 237 22.08 13.80 45.23
N GLY A 238 22.43 14.96 45.82
CA GLY A 238 23.82 15.37 46.13
C GLY A 238 24.30 16.53 45.26
N GLU A 239 23.68 17.71 45.33
CA GLU A 239 24.10 18.81 46.21
C GLU A 239 25.52 19.32 45.87
N ASN A 240 25.63 20.45 45.17
CA ASN A 240 25.62 21.83 45.70
C ASN A 240 27.04 22.43 45.73
N PHE A 241 27.32 23.37 44.83
CA PHE A 241 28.09 24.55 45.21
C PHE A 241 27.64 25.77 44.39
N CYS A 242 27.46 26.89 45.07
CA CYS A 242 27.07 28.17 44.48
C CYS A 242 28.17 29.19 44.81
N LEU A 243 28.67 29.89 43.79
CA LEU A 243 29.49 31.08 43.96
C LEU A 243 29.26 32.02 42.78
N SER A 244 29.22 33.31 43.08
CA SER A 244 28.69 34.35 42.18
C SER A 244 29.79 35.32 41.73
N LYS A 245 29.51 36.03 40.64
CA LYS A 245 30.28 37.18 40.11
C LYS A 245 31.61 36.81 39.43
N GLU A 246 32.14 37.63 38.53
CA GLU A 246 31.74 39.01 38.16
C GLU A 246 31.63 39.18 36.63
#